data_AF-A0A962PCG8-F1
#
_entry.id   AF-A0A962PCG8-F1
#
_cell.length_a   1.000
_cell.length_b   1.000
_cell.length_c   1.000
_cell.angle_alpha   90.00
_cell.angle_beta   90.00
_cell.angle_gamma   90.00
#
_symmetry.space_group_name_H-M   'P 1'
#
loop_
_entity.id
_entity.type
_entity.pdbx_description
1 polymer ?
#
loop_
_entity_poly.entity_id
_entity_poly.type
_entity_poly.pdbx_seq_one_letter_code
_entity_poly.pdbx_strand_id
1 'polypeptide(L)'
;MLRRYKTNDSTVAKLGELEQQNPNGILVLRDELIGLLSSLDKEGNEGDRAFYLEGFNGTGSYDTDRIGRGHIFIQNHCLSVFGGIQPDKLIAYLEQAYSGLGNDGLLQRFQLLVYPDPIKWQYRDRHPNHEAFKAVLEIFSRLSSS
;
A
#
# COMPACT_ATOMS: atom_id res chain seq x y z
N MET A 1 -20.03 3.36 -12.55
CA MET A 1 -19.21 4.07 -11.54
C MET A 1 -17.79 4.15 -12.04
N LEU A 2 -17.06 5.26 -11.78
CA LEU A 2 -15.63 5.34 -12.07
C LEU A 2 -14.88 4.45 -11.07
N ARG A 3 -14.05 3.51 -11.55
CA ARG A 3 -13.25 2.62 -10.70
C ARG A 3 -12.15 3.43 -10.00
N ARG A 4 -12.05 3.34 -8.67
CA ARG A 4 -11.06 4.08 -7.87
C ARG A 4 -9.88 3.16 -7.54
N TYR A 5 -8.76 3.39 -8.22
CA TYR A 5 -7.55 2.57 -8.08
C TYR A 5 -6.61 2.98 -6.95
N LYS A 6 -6.78 4.20 -6.40
CA LYS A 6 -5.93 4.69 -5.32
C LYS A 6 -6.67 5.48 -4.25
N THR A 7 -6.08 5.48 -3.06
CA THR A 7 -6.44 6.34 -1.94
C THR A 7 -5.17 6.89 -1.29
N ASN A 8 -5.24 8.11 -0.77
CA ASN A 8 -4.10 8.74 -0.12
C ASN A 8 -4.21 8.70 1.40
N ASP A 9 -5.42 8.89 1.92
CA ASP A 9 -5.73 8.82 3.34
C ASP A 9 -7.10 8.22 3.57
N SER A 10 -7.12 7.07 4.24
CA SER A 10 -8.33 6.29 4.48
C SER A 10 -8.12 5.43 5.71
N THR A 11 -9.17 5.32 6.52
CA THR A 11 -9.24 4.35 7.60
C THR A 11 -9.42 2.94 7.04
N VAL A 12 -9.09 1.92 7.84
CA VAL A 12 -9.28 0.51 7.46
C VAL A 12 -10.73 0.20 7.09
N ALA A 13 -11.69 0.74 7.85
CA ALA A 13 -13.10 0.56 7.53
C ALA A 13 -13.46 1.17 6.15
N LYS A 14 -12.83 2.27 5.74
CA LYS A 14 -13.04 2.83 4.39
C LYS A 14 -12.29 2.05 3.33
N LEU A 15 -11.11 1.51 3.64
CA LEU A 15 -10.38 0.61 2.75
C LEU A 15 -11.21 -0.63 2.44
N GLY A 16 -11.89 -1.23 3.42
CA GLY A 16 -12.74 -2.39 3.17
C GLY A 16 -13.89 -2.11 2.19
N GLU A 17 -14.56 -0.96 2.32
CA GLU A 17 -15.57 -0.53 1.33
C GLU A 17 -14.96 -0.32 -0.07
N LEU A 18 -13.74 0.20 -0.14
CA LEU A 18 -13.05 0.43 -1.41
C LEU A 18 -12.61 -0.89 -2.06
N GLU A 19 -12.11 -1.86 -1.30
CA GLU A 19 -11.72 -3.17 -1.81
C GLU A 19 -12.92 -4.00 -2.23
N GLN A 20 -14.07 -3.90 -1.54
CA GLN A 20 -15.32 -4.51 -2.01
C GLN A 20 -15.71 -4.00 -3.42
N GLN A 21 -15.41 -2.73 -3.73
CA GLN A 21 -15.63 -2.14 -5.06
C GLN A 21 -14.48 -2.41 -6.04
N ASN A 22 -13.35 -2.96 -5.57
CA ASN A 22 -12.14 -3.20 -6.34
C ASN A 22 -11.57 -4.60 -6.04
N PRO A 23 -12.10 -5.67 -6.65
CA PRO A 23 -11.65 -7.05 -6.40
C PRO A 23 -10.17 -7.34 -6.75
N ASN A 24 -9.52 -6.43 -7.48
CA ASN A 24 -8.09 -6.52 -7.84
C ASN A 24 -7.20 -5.76 -6.83
N GLY A 25 -7.79 -5.28 -5.72
CA GLY A 25 -7.10 -4.49 -4.70
C GLY A 25 -7.09 -2.99 -4.96
N ILE A 26 -6.49 -2.26 -4.02
CA ILE A 26 -6.35 -0.80 -4.08
C ILE A 26 -4.94 -0.34 -3.66
N LEU A 27 -4.45 0.71 -4.31
CA LEU A 27 -3.20 1.38 -3.95
C LEU A 27 -3.42 2.40 -2.83
N VAL A 28 -2.74 2.23 -1.71
CA VAL A 28 -2.58 3.24 -0.66
C VAL A 28 -1.30 4.04 -0.94
N LEU A 29 -1.48 5.29 -1.37
CA LEU A 29 -0.41 6.21 -1.71
C LEU A 29 -0.12 7.16 -0.55
N ARG A 30 1.05 7.06 0.09
CA ARG A 30 1.46 7.96 1.18
C ARG A 30 2.62 8.83 0.74
N ASP A 31 2.51 10.15 0.93
CA ASP A 31 3.66 11.02 0.71
C ASP A 31 4.78 10.75 1.73
N GLU A 32 4.39 10.34 2.95
CA GLU A 32 5.30 9.92 4.01
C GLU A 32 4.85 8.59 4.65
N LEU A 33 5.55 7.51 4.32
CA LEU A 33 5.25 6.16 4.82
C LEU A 33 5.49 6.01 6.32
N ILE A 34 6.43 6.78 6.90
CA ILE A 34 6.72 6.66 8.33
C ILE A 34 5.48 6.98 9.17
N GLY A 35 4.63 7.91 8.72
CA GLY A 35 3.39 8.26 9.43
C GLY A 35 2.40 7.10 9.44
N LEU A 36 2.33 6.32 8.36
CA LEU A 36 1.52 5.10 8.31
C LEU A 36 2.10 4.04 9.26
N LEU A 37 3.40 3.74 9.16
CA LEU A 37 4.05 2.71 9.99
C LEU A 37 3.92 3.04 11.48
N SER A 38 4.29 4.26 11.88
CA SER A 38 4.16 4.70 13.27
C SER A 38 2.71 4.74 13.75
N SER A 39 1.72 4.88 12.86
CA SER A 39 0.31 4.75 13.25
C SER A 39 -0.06 3.29 13.51
N LEU A 40 0.39 2.36 12.67
CA LEU A 40 0.11 0.94 12.83
C LEU A 40 0.77 0.34 14.09
N ASP A 41 1.90 0.89 14.51
CA ASP A 41 2.62 0.43 15.71
C ASP A 41 2.10 1.04 17.04
N LYS A 42 1.11 1.94 17.00
CA LYS A 42 0.50 2.47 18.23
C LYS A 42 -0.39 1.41 18.89
N GLU A 43 -0.32 1.35 20.22
CA GLU A 43 -1.23 0.56 21.04
C GLU A 43 -2.69 0.95 20.75
N GLY A 44 -3.55 -0.05 20.55
CA GLY A 44 -4.95 0.11 20.13
C GLY A 44 -5.18 0.05 18.62
N ASN A 45 -4.12 0.00 17.80
CA ASN A 45 -4.22 -0.14 16.34
C ASN A 45 -3.85 -1.55 15.84
N GLU A 46 -3.87 -2.56 16.70
CA GLU A 46 -3.49 -3.93 16.36
C GLU A 46 -4.39 -4.52 15.25
N GLY A 47 -5.68 -4.17 15.25
CA GLY A 47 -6.62 -4.57 14.21
C GLY A 47 -6.32 -3.92 12.85
N ASP A 48 -5.95 -2.63 12.85
CA ASP A 48 -5.56 -1.94 11.63
C ASP A 48 -4.26 -2.55 11.08
N ARG A 49 -3.32 -2.85 11.97
CA ARG A 49 -2.07 -3.51 11.63
C ARG A 49 -2.31 -4.88 11.00
N ALA A 50 -3.13 -5.72 11.61
CA ALA A 50 -3.50 -7.04 11.07
C ALA A 50 -4.12 -6.91 9.66
N PHE A 51 -5.01 -5.94 9.46
CA PHE A 51 -5.59 -5.67 8.13
C PHE A 51 -4.51 -5.38 7.08
N TYR A 52 -3.57 -4.46 7.33
CA TYR A 52 -2.49 -4.20 6.36
C TYR A 52 -1.58 -5.42 6.11
N LEU A 53 -1.33 -6.24 7.15
CA LEU A 53 -0.53 -7.47 7.01
C LEU A 53 -1.23 -8.55 6.17
N GLU A 54 -2.53 -8.71 6.34
CA GLU A 54 -3.34 -9.68 5.60
C GLU A 54 -3.52 -9.24 4.15
N GLY A 55 -3.80 -7.95 3.92
CA GLY A 55 -3.94 -7.36 2.59
C GLY A 55 -2.66 -7.44 1.76
N PHE A 56 -1.49 -7.51 2.39
CA PHE A 56 -0.24 -7.76 1.67
C PHE A 56 -0.20 -9.14 0.98
N ASN A 57 -0.82 -10.17 1.57
CA ASN A 57 -0.82 -11.51 0.99
C ASN A 57 -1.68 -11.59 -0.28
N GLY A 58 -2.63 -10.67 -0.46
CA GLY A 58 -3.38 -10.46 -1.71
C GLY A 58 -4.31 -11.60 -2.13
N THR A 59 -4.49 -12.63 -1.32
CA THR A 59 -5.12 -13.91 -1.70
C THR A 59 -6.23 -14.36 -0.76
N GLY A 60 -6.36 -13.75 0.41
CA GLY A 60 -7.40 -14.05 1.38
C GLY A 60 -8.64 -13.18 1.19
N SER A 61 -9.80 -13.70 1.56
CA SER A 61 -10.99 -12.88 1.79
C SER A 61 -10.92 -12.23 3.17
N TYR A 62 -11.60 -11.10 3.36
CA TYR A 62 -11.71 -10.44 4.65
C TYR A 62 -13.16 -10.07 4.92
N ASP A 63 -13.65 -10.33 6.13
CA ASP A 63 -15.02 -10.07 6.52
C ASP A 63 -15.05 -9.15 7.75
N THR A 64 -15.97 -8.17 7.74
CA THR A 64 -16.15 -7.26 8.87
C THR A 64 -17.62 -6.98 9.13
N ASP A 65 -18.07 -7.31 10.34
CA ASP A 65 -19.38 -6.94 10.87
C ASP A 65 -19.27 -5.82 11.89
N ARG A 66 -20.01 -4.72 11.68
CA ARG A 66 -20.08 -3.59 12.62
C ARG A 66 -21.52 -3.14 12.80
N ILE A 67 -21.95 -2.96 14.05
CA ILE A 67 -23.32 -2.54 14.42
C ILE A 67 -23.83 -1.34 13.59
N GLY A 68 -22.98 -0.34 13.33
CA GLY A 68 -23.37 0.86 12.58
C GLY A 68 -23.11 0.84 11.06
N ARG A 69 -22.23 -0.05 10.57
CA ARG A 69 -21.85 -0.09 9.14
C ARG A 69 -22.34 -1.33 8.41
N GLY A 70 -22.96 -2.26 9.13
CA GLY A 70 -23.40 -3.53 8.59
C GLY A 70 -22.22 -4.47 8.32
N HIS A 71 -22.41 -5.29 7.30
CA HIS A 71 -21.50 -6.35 6.86
C HIS A 71 -20.72 -5.90 5.63
N ILE A 72 -19.39 -6.05 5.67
CA ILE A 72 -18.50 -5.80 4.53
C ILE A 72 -17.72 -7.07 4.25
N PHE A 73 -18.07 -7.73 3.16
CA PHE A 73 -17.28 -8.83 2.62
C PHE A 73 -16.35 -8.35 1.50
N ILE A 74 -15.05 -8.58 1.69
CA ILE A 74 -13.99 -8.35 0.71
C ILE A 74 -13.58 -9.70 0.13
N GLN A 75 -13.82 -9.90 -1.16
CA GLN A 75 -13.53 -11.18 -1.81
C GLN A 75 -12.02 -11.47 -1.87
N ASN A 76 -11.23 -10.47 -2.28
CA ASN A 76 -9.77 -10.55 -2.33
C ASN A 76 -9.21 -9.33 -1.62
N HIS A 77 -8.75 -9.52 -0.38
CA HIS A 77 -8.09 -8.49 0.38
C HIS A 77 -6.67 -8.31 -0.14
N CYS A 78 -6.45 -7.20 -0.86
CA CYS A 78 -5.23 -6.92 -1.59
C CYS A 78 -4.92 -5.42 -1.51
N LEU A 79 -3.88 -5.10 -0.74
CA LEU A 79 -3.39 -3.74 -0.57
C LEU A 79 -1.99 -3.60 -1.15
N SER A 80 -1.84 -2.64 -2.04
CA SER A 80 -0.52 -2.14 -2.44
C SER A 80 -0.24 -0.86 -1.68
N VAL A 81 0.94 -0.72 -1.09
CA VAL A 81 1.35 0.52 -0.41
C VAL A 81 2.54 1.10 -1.15
N PHE A 82 2.44 2.37 -1.54
CA PHE A 82 3.53 3.10 -2.19
C PHE A 82 3.69 4.46 -1.54
N GLY A 83 4.93 4.91 -1.37
CA GLY A 83 5.18 6.20 -0.78
C GLY A 83 6.64 6.53 -0.56
N GLY A 84 6.89 7.78 -0.20
CA GLY A 84 8.23 8.26 0.17
C GLY A 84 8.53 7.98 1.64
N ILE A 85 9.80 7.80 1.97
CA ILE A 85 10.29 7.84 3.34
C ILE A 85 11.63 8.56 3.39
N GLN A 86 11.82 9.40 4.40
CA GLN A 86 13.11 10.03 4.63
C GLN A 86 14.10 8.99 5.16
N PRO A 87 15.35 8.94 4.65
CA PRO A 87 16.32 7.91 5.04
C PRO A 87 16.59 7.87 6.55
N ASP A 88 16.78 9.03 7.18
CA ASP A 88 17.04 9.13 8.62
C ASP A 88 15.87 8.57 9.45
N LYS A 89 14.63 8.82 9.01
CA LYS A 89 13.42 8.29 9.67
C LYS A 89 13.27 6.79 9.46
N LEU A 90 13.63 6.28 8.28
CA LEU A 90 13.67 4.85 8.02
C LEU A 90 14.71 4.18 8.94
N ILE A 91 15.93 4.70 9.03
CA ILE A 91 16.99 4.14 9.89
C ILE A 91 16.52 4.12 11.36
N ALA A 92 16.03 5.25 11.87
CA ALA A 92 15.54 5.32 13.25
C ALA A 92 14.40 4.31 13.52
N TYR A 93 13.49 4.14 12.56
CA TYR A 93 12.42 3.15 12.66
C TYR A 93 12.94 1.71 12.66
N LEU A 94 13.90 1.39 11.78
CA LEU A 94 14.54 0.08 11.69
C LEU A 94 15.28 -0.28 12.99
N GLU A 95 16.02 0.66 13.57
CA GLU A 95 16.74 0.47 14.84
C GLU A 95 15.78 0.18 16.00
N GLN A 96 14.64 0.88 16.05
CA GLN A 96 13.58 0.62 17.04
C GLN A 96 12.91 -0.74 16.83
N ALA A 97 12.60 -1.08 15.59
CA ALA A 97 11.98 -2.36 15.25
C ALA A 97 12.90 -3.55 15.58
N TYR A 98 14.21 -3.39 15.43
CA TYR A 98 15.20 -4.43 15.74
C TYR A 98 15.44 -4.63 17.24
N SER A 99 15.27 -3.58 18.04
CA SER A 99 15.50 -3.60 19.49
C SER A 99 14.25 -3.96 20.32
N GLY A 100 13.07 -3.99 19.70
CA GLY A 100 11.78 -4.26 20.36
C GLY A 100 11.15 -5.62 20.03
N LEU A 101 9.96 -5.86 20.59
CA LEU A 101 9.08 -7.02 20.33
C LEU A 101 8.40 -6.99 18.93
N GLY A 102 8.81 -6.11 18.02
CA GLY A 102 8.18 -5.83 16.71
C GLY A 102 8.38 -6.91 15.64
N ASN A 103 8.42 -8.18 16.04
CA ASN A 103 8.81 -9.32 15.22
C ASN A 103 7.63 -10.04 14.54
N ASP A 104 6.63 -9.29 14.09
CA ASP A 104 5.38 -9.80 13.52
C ASP A 104 5.34 -9.73 11.98
N GLY A 105 6.41 -9.22 11.37
CA GLY A 105 6.58 -9.29 9.92
C GLY A 105 6.09 -8.06 9.15
N LEU A 106 5.67 -6.95 9.78
CA LEU A 106 5.19 -5.76 9.05
C LEU A 106 6.25 -5.21 8.11
N LEU A 107 7.45 -4.96 8.65
CA LEU A 107 8.57 -4.48 7.86
C LEU A 107 8.98 -5.51 6.80
N GLN A 108 9.01 -6.80 7.13
CA GLN A 108 9.32 -7.87 6.16
C GLN A 108 8.34 -7.92 4.98
N ARG A 109 7.10 -7.44 5.15
CA ARG A 109 6.09 -7.35 4.09
C ARG A 109 6.25 -6.11 3.22
N PHE A 110 6.99 -5.09 3.65
CA PHE A 110 7.47 -4.03 2.76
C PHE A 110 8.71 -4.53 2.00
N GLN A 111 8.51 -5.50 1.11
CA GLN A 111 9.60 -6.23 0.41
C GLN A 111 10.45 -5.36 -0.53
N LEU A 112 10.01 -4.15 -0.87
CA LEU A 112 10.67 -3.30 -1.86
C LEU A 112 10.91 -1.87 -1.34
N LEU A 113 11.85 -1.72 -0.41
CA LEU A 113 12.43 -0.42 -0.09
C LEU A 113 13.50 -0.12 -1.15
N VAL A 114 13.15 0.68 -2.17
CA VAL A 114 14.12 1.16 -3.16
C VAL A 114 14.78 2.41 -2.61
N TYR A 115 16.04 2.28 -2.22
CA TYR A 115 16.93 3.42 -1.96
C TYR A 115 17.81 3.63 -3.19
N PRO A 116 17.44 4.51 -4.13
CA PRO A 116 18.25 4.73 -5.31
C PRO A 116 19.57 5.39 -4.91
N ASP A 117 20.69 4.82 -5.36
CA ASP A 117 21.97 5.50 -5.24
C ASP A 117 21.88 6.89 -5.89
N PRO A 118 22.51 7.93 -5.30
CA PRO A 118 22.51 9.26 -5.87
C PRO A 118 23.19 9.24 -7.24
N ILE A 119 22.36 9.20 -8.30
CA ILE A 119 22.83 9.33 -9.67
C ILE A 119 23.21 10.78 -9.94
N LYS A 120 24.37 11.00 -10.56
CA LYS A 120 24.70 12.33 -11.09
C LYS A 120 23.65 12.71 -12.12
N TRP A 121 22.80 13.67 -11.77
CA TRP A 121 21.78 14.17 -12.68
C TRP A 121 22.46 14.72 -13.94
N GLN A 122 21.96 14.30 -15.09
CA GLN A 122 22.36 14.81 -16.39
C GLN A 122 21.09 15.20 -17.13
N TYR A 123 21.02 16.44 -17.61
CA TYR A 123 19.97 16.83 -18.53
C TYR A 123 20.09 16.00 -19.81
N ARG A 124 19.13 15.10 -20.03
CA ARG A 124 19.02 14.30 -21.25
C ARG A 124 17.70 14.63 -21.90
N ASP A 125 17.75 15.49 -22.91
CA ASP A 125 16.60 15.74 -23.76
C ASP A 125 16.38 14.48 -24.64
N ARG A 126 15.42 13.65 -24.24
CA ARG A 126 15.01 12.45 -24.95
C ARG A 126 13.53 12.57 -25.22
N HIS A 127 13.13 12.40 -26.48
CA HIS A 127 11.72 12.29 -26.81
C HIS A 127 11.09 11.09 -26.08
N PRO A 128 9.86 11.25 -25.56
CA PRO A 128 9.13 10.14 -24.96
C PRO A 128 9.04 8.96 -25.93
N ASN A 129 9.32 7.75 -25.45
CA ASN A 129 9.11 6.55 -26.25
C ASN A 129 7.61 6.24 -26.30
N HIS A 130 6.95 6.67 -27.37
CA HIS A 130 5.51 6.49 -27.57
C HIS A 130 5.08 5.02 -27.60
N GLU A 131 5.92 4.13 -28.13
CA GLU A 131 5.63 2.69 -28.19
C GLU A 131 5.68 2.06 -26.79
N ALA A 132 6.67 2.41 -25.98
CA ALA A 132 6.73 1.99 -24.58
C ALA A 132 5.55 2.52 -23.77
N PHE A 133 5.15 3.77 -23.99
CA PHE A 133 3.99 4.37 -23.33
C PHE A 133 2.69 3.63 -23.70
N LYS A 134 2.47 3.34 -24.99
CA LYS A 134 1.31 2.55 -25.45
C LYS A 134 1.31 1.15 -24.83
N ALA A 135 2.47 0.47 -24.82
CA ALA A 135 2.59 -0.87 -24.25
C ALA A 135 2.19 -0.89 -22.77
N VAL A 136 2.62 0.11 -21.99
CA VAL A 136 2.22 0.25 -20.58
C VAL A 136 0.72 0.49 -20.45
N LEU A 137 0.14 1.39 -21.26
CA LEU A 137 -1.31 1.65 -21.24
C LEU A 137 -2.14 0.42 -21.60
N GLU A 138 -1.67 -0.40 -22.53
CA GLU A 138 -2.36 -1.62 -22.93
C GLU A 138 -2.39 -2.64 -21.77
N ILE A 139 -1.30 -2.77 -21.02
CA ILE A 139 -1.24 -3.61 -19.81
C ILE A 139 -2.30 -3.14 -18.80
N PHE A 140 -2.36 -1.84 -18.49
CA PHE A 140 -3.38 -1.30 -17.57
C PHE A 140 -4.81 -1.53 -18.06
N SER A 141 -5.05 -1.40 -19.36
CA SER A 141 -6.37 -1.62 -19.97
C SER A 141 -6.83 -3.07 -19.84
N ARG A 142 -5.92 -4.04 -20.03
CA ARG A 142 -6.21 -5.47 -19.84
C ARG A 142 -6.48 -5.82 -18.38
N LEU A 143 -5.65 -5.30 -17.46
CA LEU A 143 -5.81 -5.55 -16.02
C LEU A 143 -7.06 -4.88 -15.41
N SER A 144 -7.54 -3.78 -16.00
CA SER A 144 -8.73 -3.07 -15.50
C SER A 144 -10.06 -3.60 -16.04
N SER A 145 -10.04 -4.30 -17.17
CA SER A 145 -11.22 -4.94 -17.79
C SER A 145 -11.50 -6.34 -17.24
N SER A 146 -10.63 -6.85 -16.36
CA SER A 146 -10.79 -8.07 -15.56
C SER A 146 -11.38 -7.72 -14.18
#